data_AF-A0A382FZ95-F1
#
_entry.id   AF-A0A382FZ95-F1
#
_cell.length_a   1.000
_cell.length_b   1.000
_cell.length_c   1.000
_cell.angle_alpha   90.00
_cell.angle_beta   90.00
_cell.angle_gamma   90.00
#
_symmetry.space_group_name_H-M   'P 1'
#
loop_
_entity.id
_entity.type
_entity.pdbx_description
1 polymer ?
#
loop_
_entity_poly.entity_id
_entity_poly.type
_entity_poly.pdbx_seq_one_letter_code
_entity_poly.pdbx_strand_id
1 'polypeptide(L)' 'MRTNKIRNTGREITRCSFQLDVKDMDLVEKISKRRMVSQSVILRESVLNYIRNWR' A
#
# COMPACT_ATOMS: atom_id res chain seq x y z
N MET A 1 9.68 2.75 -14.32
CA MET A 1 10.27 1.40 -14.43
C MET A 1 9.79 0.55 -13.26
N ARG A 2 9.21 -0.62 -13.52
CA ARG A 2 8.72 -1.52 -12.48
C ARG A 2 9.91 -2.18 -11.79
N THR A 3 10.17 -1.88 -10.52
CA THR A 3 11.26 -2.53 -9.77
C THR A 3 10.70 -3.72 -9.00
N ASN A 4 10.98 -4.93 -9.47
CA ASN A 4 10.63 -6.16 -8.79
C ASN A 4 11.73 -6.59 -7.81
N LYS A 5 11.34 -7.22 -6.71
CA LYS A 5 12.23 -7.83 -5.72
C LYS A 5 11.61 -9.12 -5.22
N ILE A 6 12.42 -10.16 -5.11
CA ILE A 6 12.03 -11.39 -4.42
C ILE A 6 12.29 -11.21 -2.93
N ARG A 7 11.28 -11.45 -2.09
CA ARG A 7 11.44 -11.49 -0.63
C ARG A 7 11.96 -12.86 -0.19
N ASN A 8 12.53 -12.93 1.01
CA ASN A 8 12.95 -14.19 1.64
C ASN A 8 11.80 -15.22 1.78
N THR A 9 10.55 -14.78 1.67
CA THR A 9 9.35 -15.65 1.63
C THR A 9 9.08 -16.27 0.25
N GLY A 10 9.97 -16.11 -0.74
CA GLY A 10 9.79 -16.56 -2.13
C GLY A 10 8.80 -15.74 -2.97
N ARG A 11 8.14 -14.73 -2.38
CA ARG A 11 7.15 -13.91 -3.08
C ARG A 11 7.84 -12.80 -3.86
N GLU A 12 7.50 -12.68 -5.13
CA GLU A 12 7.86 -11.53 -5.96
C GLU A 12 6.97 -10.33 -5.59
N ILE A 13 7.60 -9.22 -5.24
CA ILE A 13 6.93 -7.97 -4.93
C ILE A 13 7.46 -6.86 -5.83
N THR A 14 6.61 -5.88 -6.10
CA THR A 14 6.97 -4.70 -6.88
C THR A 14 6.99 -3.48 -5.97
N ARG A 15 8.04 -2.66 -6.07
CA ARG A 15 8.06 -1.33 -5.46
C ARG A 15 7.25 -0.38 -6.34
N CYS A 16 6.30 0.33 -5.73
CA CYS A 16 5.49 1.34 -6.38
C CYS A 16 5.75 2.69 -5.73
N SER A 17 5.84 3.74 -6.54
CA SER A 17 5.86 5.14 -6.13
C SER A 17 4.65 5.81 -6.77
N PHE A 18 3.92 6.61 -5.99
CA PHE A 18 2.69 7.27 -6.42
C PHE A 18 2.68 8.70 -5.89
N GLN A 19 2.08 9.59 -6.68
CA GLN A 19 1.70 10.91 -6.23
C GLN A 19 0.23 10.82 -5.78
N LEU A 20 -0.04 11.28 -4.57
CA LEU A 20 -1.37 11.30 -3.98
C LEU A 20 -1.61 12.72 -3.48
N ASP A 21 -2.88 13.14 -3.45
CA ASP A 21 -3.23 14.40 -2.83
C ASP A 21 -2.87 14.39 -1.35
N VAL A 22 -2.40 15.54 -0.85
CA VAL A 22 -1.96 15.68 0.54
C VAL A 22 -3.07 15.29 1.52
N LYS A 23 -4.32 15.69 1.21
CA LYS A 23 -5.50 15.36 2.03
C LYS A 23 -5.75 13.86 2.18
N ASP A 24 -5.49 13.08 1.13
CA ASP A 24 -5.66 11.63 1.17
C ASP A 24 -4.54 10.98 1.99
N MET A 25 -3.31 11.49 1.88
CA MET A 25 -2.19 11.04 2.70
C MET A 25 -2.38 11.36 4.19
N ASP A 26 -2.94 12.52 4.53
CA ASP A 26 -3.29 12.89 5.91
C ASP A 26 -4.32 11.91 6.49
N LEU A 27 -5.31 11.52 5.69
CA LEU A 27 -6.31 10.51 6.08
C LEU A 27 -5.66 9.14 6.31
N VAL A 28 -4.77 8.72 5.39
CA VAL A 28 -4.00 7.47 5.54
C VAL A 28 -3.17 7.49 6.82
N GLU A 29 -2.53 8.61 7.15
CA GLU A 29 -1.75 8.77 8.38
C GLU A 29 -2.64 8.68 9.63
N LYS A 30 -3.79 9.34 9.63
CA LYS A 30 -4.76 9.26 10.73
C LYS A 30 -5.21 7.83 11.00
N ILE A 31 -5.51 7.07 9.93
CA ILE A 31 -5.92 5.66 10.04
C ILE A 31 -4.75 4.79 10.50
N SER A 32 -3.56 5.02 9.96
CA SER A 32 -2.32 4.33 10.33
C SER A 32 -2.03 4.46 11.83
N LYS A 33 -2.11 5.67 12.38
CA LYS A 33 -1.96 5.94 13.82
C LYS A 33 -3.03 5.22 14.66
N ARG A 34 -4.30 5.29 14.23
CA ARG A 34 -5.42 4.63 14.94
C ARG A 34 -5.28 3.11 14.99
N ARG A 35 -4.78 2.50 13.92
CA ARG A 35 -4.62 1.03 13.80
C ARG A 35 -3.25 0.52 14.24
N MET A 36 -2.31 1.42 14.60
CA MET A 36 -0.93 1.09 14.95
C MET A 36 -0.20 0.23 13.90
N VAL A 37 -0.44 0.53 12.62
CA VAL A 37 0.23 -0.13 11.47
C VAL A 37 0.86 0.91 10.57
N SER A 38 1.85 0.54 9.75
CA SER A 38 2.49 1.49 8.84
C SER A 38 1.54 1.96 7.73
N GLN A 39 1.74 3.19 7.24
CA GLN A 39 0.98 3.75 6.11
C GLN A 39 1.01 2.83 4.88
N SER A 40 2.14 2.15 4.62
CA SER A 40 2.27 1.18 3.54
C SER A 40 1.33 -0.02 3.67
N VAL A 41 0.95 -0.41 4.90
CA VAL A 41 -0.04 -1.48 5.13
C VAL A 41 -1.41 -0.99 4.72
N ILE A 42 -1.81 0.21 5.15
CA ILE A 42 -3.10 0.80 4.79
C ILE A 42 -3.23 0.91 3.27
N LEU A 43 -2.23 1.49 2.59
CA LEU A 43 -2.24 1.63 1.13
C LEU A 43 -2.31 0.28 0.42
N ARG A 44 -1.58 -0.74 0.91
CA ARG A 44 -1.62 -2.09 0.33
C ARG A 44 -2.99 -2.74 0.52
N GLU A 45 -3.61 -2.59 1.69
CA GLU A 45 -4.96 -3.10 1.96
C GLU A 45 -6.00 -2.46 1.06
N SER A 46 -5.95 -1.13 0.90
CA SER A 46 -6.86 -0.39 0.00
C SER A 46 -6.75 -0.89 -1.44
N VAL A 47 -5.53 -1.03 -1.96
CA VAL A 47 -5.29 -1.55 -3.31
C VAL A 47 -5.78 -2.99 -3.45
N LEU A 48 -5.48 -3.87 -2.49
CA LEU A 48 -5.91 -5.26 -2.53
C LEU A 48 -7.43 -5.40 -2.47
N ASN A 49 -8.10 -4.62 -1.62
CA ASN A 49 -9.56 -4.62 -1.52
C ASN A 49 -10.20 -4.15 -2.83
N TYR A 50 -9.64 -3.13 -3.47
CA TYR A 50 -10.14 -2.64 -4.76
C TYR A 50 -9.94 -3.68 -5.87
N ILE A 51 -8.74 -4.26 -5.99
CA ILE A 51 -8.44 -5.29 -7.01
C ILE A 51 -9.25 -6.57 -6.79
N ARG A 52 -9.54 -6.96 -5.55
CA ARG A 52 -10.38 -8.14 -5.24
C ARG A 52 -11.78 -8.01 -5.82
N ASN A 53 -12.31 -6.81 -5.94
CA ASN A 53 -13.63 -6.58 -6.56
C ASN A 53 -13.59 -6.69 -8.09
N TRP A 54 -12.42 -6.87 -8.70
CA TRP A 54 -12.24 -7.05 -10.15
C TRP A 54 -11.99 -8.50 -10.57
N ARG A 55 -11.88 -9.42 -9.59
CA ARG A 55 -11.74 -10.85 -9.82
C ARG A 55 -13.06 -11.55 -9.52
#